data_AF-A0A1G0EXG6-F1
#
_entry.id   AF-A0A1G0EXG6-F1
#
_cell.length_a   1.000
_cell.length_b   1.000
_cell.length_c   1.000
_cell.angle_alpha   90.00
_cell.angle_beta   90.00
_cell.angle_gamma   90.00
#
_symmetry.space_group_name_H-M   'P 1'
#
loop_
_entity.id
_entity.type
_entity.pdbx_description
1 polymer ?
#
loop_
_entity_poly.entity_id
_entity_poly.type
_entity_poly.pdbx_seq_one_letter_code
_entity_poly.pdbx_strand_id
1 'polypeptide(L)' 'MRTSTSERVQKHRAVLRAAGLRPVQIWVPDTRRAGFDKECRRQSFALREDANERETLNWLEAAADTDGWK' A
#
# COMPACT_ATOMS: atom_id res chain seq x y z
N MET A 1 -30.60 -8.68 12.94
CA MET A 1 -30.18 -8.69 11.52
C MET A 1 -28.67 -8.58 11.48
N ARG A 2 -27.97 -9.38 10.66
CA ARG A 2 -26.51 -9.21 10.48
C ARG A 2 -26.29 -7.90 9.72
N THR A 3 -25.43 -7.03 10.25
CA THR A 3 -25.03 -5.80 9.58
C THR A 3 -24.39 -6.13 8.24
N SER A 4 -24.88 -5.52 7.17
CA SER A 4 -24.36 -5.74 5.83
C SER A 4 -22.89 -5.28 5.72
N THR A 5 -22.16 -5.85 4.76
CA THR A 5 -20.79 -5.41 4.46
C THR A 5 -20.74 -3.91 4.15
N SER A 6 -21.77 -3.37 3.47
CA SER A 6 -21.88 -1.95 3.14
C SER A 6 -21.95 -1.07 4.40
N GLU A 7 -22.85 -1.40 5.33
CA GLU A 7 -23.00 -0.66 6.59
C GLU A 7 -21.72 -0.72 7.45
N ARG A 8 -21.05 -1.88 7.48
CA ARG A 8 -19.75 -2.03 8.18
C ARG A 8 -18.68 -1.14 7.58
N VAL A 9 -18.56 -1.12 6.25
CA VAL A 9 -17.59 -0.27 5.54
C VAL A 9 -17.90 1.21 5.75
N GLN A 10 -19.18 1.59 5.73
CA GLN A 10 -19.61 2.97 5.96
C GLN A 10 -19.23 3.43 7.37
N LYS A 11 -19.56 2.64 8.40
CA LYS A 11 -19.20 2.94 9.80
C LYS A 11 -17.68 3.07 9.97
N HIS A 12 -16.90 2.16 9.39
CA HIS A 12 -15.44 2.22 9.47
C HIS A 12 -14.88 3.49 8.81
N ARG A 13 -15.35 3.84 7.60
CA ARG A 13 -14.94 5.08 6.91
C ARG A 13 -15.34 6.33 7.71
N ALA A 14 -16.47 6.33 8.40
CA ALA A 14 -16.88 7.45 9.24
C ALA A 14 -15.92 7.67 10.43
N VAL A 15 -15.50 6.60 11.09
CA VAL A 15 -14.51 6.64 12.18
C VAL A 15 -13.16 7.17 11.67
N LEU A 16 -12.67 6.68 10.54
CA LEU A 16 -11.40 7.16 9.96
C LEU A 16 -11.46 8.65 9.59
N ARG A 17 -12.59 9.12 9.02
CA ARG A 17 -12.77 10.56 8.72
C ARG A 17 -12.77 11.41 9.99
N ALA A 18 -13.42 10.95 11.06
CA ALA A 18 -13.41 11.65 12.34
C ALA A 18 -12.00 11.72 12.96
N ALA A 19 -11.15 10.73 12.69
CA ALA A 19 -9.72 10.74 13.05
C ALA A 19 -8.84 11.59 12.11
N GLY A 20 -9.42 12.34 11.17
CA GLY A 20 -8.69 13.22 10.25
C GLY A 20 -8.14 12.54 9.00
N LEU A 21 -8.46 11.26 8.76
CA LEU A 21 -7.96 10.51 7.60
C LEU A 21 -8.89 10.66 6.39
N ARG A 22 -8.31 10.78 5.19
CA ARG A 22 -9.07 10.77 3.93
C ARG A 22 -8.93 9.41 3.22
N PRO A 23 -10.03 8.79 2.76
CA PRO A 23 -9.94 7.58 1.95
C PRO A 23 -9.40 7.92 0.55
N VAL A 24 -8.42 7.15 0.09
CA VAL A 24 -7.90 7.20 -1.29
C VAL A 24 -8.19 5.85 -1.94
N GLN A 25 -8.92 5.85 -3.06
CA GLN A 25 -9.17 4.65 -3.85
C GLN A 25 -8.30 4.72 -5.10
N ILE A 26 -7.38 3.78 -5.23
CA ILE A 26 -6.54 3.60 -6.41
C ILE A 26 -6.83 2.24 -7.05
N TRP A 27 -6.74 2.21 -8.37
CA TRP A 27 -6.73 0.96 -9.12
C TRP A 27 -5.29 0.50 -9.24
N VAL A 28 -5.02 -0.71 -8.77
CA VAL A 28 -3.71 -1.37 -8.88
C VAL A 28 -3.80 -2.51 -9.89
N PRO A 29 -2.70 -2.89 -10.55
CA PRO A 29 -2.70 -4.07 -11.41
C PRO A 29 -3.12 -5.33 -10.63
N ASP A 30 -3.95 -6.18 -11.24
CA ASP A 30 -4.35 -7.46 -10.63
C ASP A 30 -3.16 -8.42 -10.60
N THR A 31 -2.70 -8.73 -9.38
CA THR A 31 -1.52 -9.56 -9.10
C THR A 31 -1.69 -11.02 -9.50
N ARG A 32 -2.93 -11.46 -9.77
CA ARG A 32 -3.26 -12.84 -10.16
C ARG A 32 -3.21 -13.05 -11.68
N ARG A 33 -3.05 -11.99 -12.46
CA ARG A 33 -2.93 -12.09 -13.92
C ARG A 33 -1.64 -12.80 -14.29
N ALA A 34 -1.72 -13.71 -15.25
CA ALA A 34 -0.51 -14.34 -15.80
C ALA A 34 0.47 -13.27 -16.32
N GLY A 35 1.74 -13.39 -15.93
CA GLY A 35 2.80 -12.45 -16.31
C GLY A 35 2.96 -11.24 -15.38
N PHE A 36 2.15 -11.12 -14.33
CA PHE A 36 2.35 -10.07 -13.32
C PHE A 36 3.74 -10.15 -12.66
N ASP A 37 4.23 -11.36 -12.40
CA ASP A 37 5.57 -11.64 -11.90
C ASP A 37 6.68 -11.05 -12.81
N LYS A 38 6.51 -11.21 -14.13
CA LYS A 38 7.45 -10.66 -15.12
C LYS A 38 7.44 -9.15 -15.14
N GLU A 39 6.24 -8.56 -15.06
CA GLU A 39 6.09 -7.10 -15.03
C GLU A 39 6.65 -6.49 -13.75
N CYS A 40 6.37 -7.10 -12.59
CA CYS A 40 7.01 -6.73 -11.34
C CYS A 40 8.53 -6.74 -11.46
N ARG A 41 9.09 -7.84 -11.97
CA ARG A 41 10.54 -7.95 -12.15
C ARG A 41 11.09 -6.87 -13.08
N ARG A 42 10.41 -6.62 -14.20
CA ARG A 42 10.80 -5.59 -15.17
C ARG A 42 10.80 -4.19 -14.54
N GLN A 43 9.76 -3.85 -13.78
CA GLN A 43 9.65 -2.54 -13.11
C GLN A 43 10.69 -2.40 -11.98
N SER A 44 10.89 -3.42 -11.15
CA SER A 44 11.93 -3.40 -10.11
C SER A 44 13.33 -3.21 -10.70
N PHE A 45 13.63 -3.84 -11.84
CA PHE A 45 14.91 -3.60 -12.51
C PHE A 45 15.06 -2.18 -13.05
N ALA A 46 13.97 -1.57 -13.54
CA ALA A 46 13.99 -0.21 -14.05
C ALA A 46 14.33 0.83 -12.96
N LEU A 47 14.03 0.53 -11.69
CA LEU A 47 14.30 1.41 -10.55
C LEU A 47 15.69 1.22 -9.93
N ARG A 48 16.46 0.21 -10.35
CA ARG A 48 17.73 -0.19 -9.71
C ARG A 48 18.75 0.94 -9.57
N GLU A 49 18.83 1.81 -10.56
CA GLU A 49 19.79 2.94 -10.60
C GLU A 49 19.10 4.29 -10.42
N ASP A 50 17.82 4.29 -10.03
CA ASP A 50 17.07 5.50 -9.82
C ASP A 50 17.46 6.17 -8.49
N ALA A 51 17.85 7.44 -8.56
CA ALA A 51 18.28 8.18 -7.38
C ALA A 51 17.13 8.42 -6.39
N ASN A 52 15.90 8.63 -6.87
CA ASN A 52 14.74 8.85 -6.01
C ASN A 52 14.32 7.56 -5.32
N GLU A 53 14.41 6.41 -6.00
CA GLU A 53 14.21 5.09 -5.38
C GLU A 53 15.18 4.91 -4.22
N ARG A 54 16.47 5.20 -4.45
CA ARG A 54 17.50 5.08 -3.39
C ARG A 54 17.22 6.00 -2.21
N GLU A 55 16.87 7.26 -2.46
CA GLU A 55 16.52 8.21 -1.40
C GLU A 55 15.28 7.74 -0.62
N THR A 56 14.25 7.28 -1.33
CA THR A 56 12.99 6.80 -0.74
C THR A 56 13.24 5.59 0.14
N LEU A 57 14.00 4.60 -0.33
CA LEU A 57 14.33 3.40 0.43
C LEU A 57 15.15 3.73 1.69
N ASN A 58 16.14 4.62 1.59
CA ASN A 58 16.91 5.07 2.74
C ASN A 58 16.02 5.78 3.78
N TRP A 59 15.10 6.63 3.32
CA TRP A 59 14.16 7.32 4.20
C TRP A 59 13.20 6.34 4.89
N LEU A 60 12.67 5.37 4.14
CA LEU A 60 11.80 4.33 4.69
C LEU A 60 12.52 3.49 5.75
N GLU A 61 13.76 3.09 5.49
CA GLU A 61 14.59 2.35 6.45
C GLU A 61 14.81 3.16 7.73
N ALA A 62 15.10 4.46 7.62
CA ALA A 62 15.30 5.34 8.77
C ALA A 62 14.00 5.62 9.58
N ALA A 63 12.85 5.61 8.92
CA ALA A 63 11.55 5.86 9.54
C ALA A 63 10.87 4.59 10.10
N ALA A 64 11.36 3.41 9.73
CA ALA A 64 10.76 2.14 10.14
C ALA A 64 11.11 1.81 11.59
N ASP A 65 10.09 1.73 12.44
CA ASP A 65 10.20 1.11 13.77
C ASP A 65 10.13 -0.41 13.62
N THR A 66 11.30 -1.04 13.64
CA THR A 66 11.44 -2.51 13.53
C THR A 66 11.76 -3.16 14.87
N ASP A 67 11.66 -2.41 15.98
CA ASP A 67 11.91 -2.96 17.31
C ASP A 67 10.94 -4.11 17.61
N GLY A 68 11.50 -5.27 17.95
CA GLY A 68 10.74 -6.48 18.28
C GLY A 68 10.30 -7.34 17.09
N TRP A 69 10.67 -7.00 15.85
CA TRP A 69 10.40 -7.84 14.69
C TRP A 69 11.39 -9.02 14.68
N LYS A 70 10.87 -10.26 14.59
CA LYS A 70 11.64 -11.51 14.46
C LYS A 70 11.19 -12.26 13.22
#